data_AF-A0ABD4Z2Q2-F1
#
_entry.id   AF-A0ABD4Z2Q2-F1
#
_cell.length_a   1.000
_cell.length_b   1.000
_cell.length_c   1.000
_cell.angle_alpha   90.00
_cell.angle_beta   90.00
_cell.angle_gamma   90.00
#
_symmetry.space_group_name_H-M   'P 1'
#
loop_
_entity.id
_entity.type
_entity.pdbx_description
1 polymer ?
#
loop_
_entity_poly.entity_id
_entity_poly.type
_entity_poly.pdbx_seq_one_letter_code
_entity_poly.pdbx_strand_id
1 'polypeptide(L)'
;MLVIGRAAVEAFWVFAYIFRAPTAEKRIYRYTAWQLAGFLERQKHTAQDPAHRQKQDAEATTISELRSKLHQMPEFLALSQGDQRQVDRGKWTHPLLWKGIATAAGFSEGYYERIYSYLCSYAHSSYLSILQMDQARTLADQRMLGGTILQICTYTMARFVTEYLALFPEAEAARSANPALARLARTWEFDRSLLDAAFPRKDR
;
A
#
# COMPACT_ATOMS: atom_id res chain seq x y z
N MET A 1 -12.15 9.43 -8.08
CA MET A 1 -11.84 9.11 -6.65
C MET A 1 -11.33 7.69 -6.45
N LEU A 2 -11.83 6.67 -7.17
CA LEU A 2 -11.40 5.27 -7.04
C LEU A 2 -9.88 5.05 -7.12
N VAL A 3 -9.20 5.73 -8.06
CA VAL A 3 -7.73 5.70 -8.19
C VAL A 3 -7.05 6.18 -6.90
N ILE A 4 -7.53 7.28 -6.31
CA ILE A 4 -7.00 7.84 -5.06
C ILE A 4 -7.25 6.88 -3.90
N GLY A 5 -8.47 6.34 -3.80
CA GLY A 5 -8.81 5.37 -2.75
C GLY A 5 -7.94 4.12 -2.80
N ARG A 6 -7.73 3.56 -4.00
CA ARG A 6 -6.81 2.43 -4.20
C ARG A 6 -5.39 2.79 -3.80
N ALA A 7 -4.86 3.90 -4.29
CA ALA A 7 -3.51 4.34 -3.99
C ALA A 7 -3.29 4.56 -2.48
N ALA A 8 -4.27 5.16 -1.79
CA ALA A 8 -4.21 5.38 -0.34
C ALA A 8 -4.15 4.06 0.44
N VAL A 9 -5.02 3.09 0.09
CA VAL A 9 -5.06 1.75 0.71
C VAL A 9 -3.75 1.01 0.47
N GLU A 10 -3.27 0.96 -0.77
CA GLU A 10 -2.01 0.30 -1.12
C GLU A 10 -0.81 0.95 -0.42
N ALA A 11 -0.74 2.29 -0.39
CA ALA A 11 0.31 3.01 0.30
C ALA A 11 0.34 2.67 1.80
N PHE A 12 -0.83 2.58 2.44
CA PHE A 12 -0.91 2.18 3.84
C PHE A 12 -0.48 0.72 4.04
N TRP A 13 -0.89 -0.22 3.19
CA TRP A 13 -0.46 -1.61 3.29
C TRP A 13 1.05 -1.75 3.13
N VAL A 14 1.64 -1.03 2.18
CA VAL A 14 3.11 -0.99 2.01
C VAL A 14 3.77 -0.41 3.25
N PHE A 15 3.27 0.71 3.79
CA PHE A 15 3.78 1.31 5.02
C PHE A 15 3.75 0.32 6.19
N ALA A 16 2.58 -0.28 6.46
CA ALA A 16 2.41 -1.24 7.53
C ALA A 16 3.30 -2.48 7.33
N TYR A 17 3.37 -3.01 6.12
CA TYR A 17 4.23 -4.15 5.79
C TYR A 17 5.71 -3.86 6.01
N ILE A 18 6.21 -2.70 5.57
CA ILE A 18 7.61 -2.34 5.74
C ILE A 18 7.91 -2.05 7.21
N PHE A 19 7.16 -1.15 7.84
CA PHE A 19 7.57 -0.55 9.12
C PHE A 19 7.05 -1.28 10.36
N ARG A 20 6.02 -2.13 10.25
CA ARG A 20 5.58 -3.03 11.32
C ARG A 20 6.24 -4.41 11.25
N ALA A 21 7.29 -4.58 10.46
CA ALA A 21 8.03 -5.83 10.48
C ALA A 21 8.59 -6.08 11.89
N PRO A 22 8.61 -7.34 12.37
CA PRO A 22 8.88 -7.67 13.77
C PRO A 22 10.29 -7.33 14.23
N THR A 23 11.26 -7.21 13.31
CA THR A 23 12.66 -6.95 13.61
C THR A 23 13.18 -5.79 12.77
N ALA A 24 14.18 -5.07 13.27
CA ALA A 24 14.79 -3.95 12.55
C ALA A 24 15.40 -4.40 11.22
N GLU A 25 16.05 -5.56 11.22
CA GLU A 25 16.69 -6.19 10.07
C GLU A 25 15.67 -6.44 8.96
N LYS A 26 14.48 -6.96 9.32
CA LYS A 26 13.41 -7.22 8.37
C LYS A 26 12.79 -5.94 7.82
N ARG A 27 12.70 -4.88 8.63
CA ARG A 27 12.29 -3.54 8.16
C ARG A 27 13.28 -2.99 7.14
N ILE A 28 14.57 -3.07 7.45
CA ILE A 28 15.65 -2.62 6.56
C ILE A 28 15.64 -3.42 5.25
N TYR A 29 15.49 -4.74 5.31
CA TYR A 29 15.36 -5.60 4.13
C TYR A 29 14.16 -5.18 3.27
N ARG A 30 12.95 -5.13 3.85
CA ARG A 30 11.72 -4.77 3.11
C ARG A 30 11.82 -3.38 2.48
N TYR A 31 12.36 -2.40 3.22
CA TYR A 31 12.58 -1.05 2.72
C TYR A 31 13.60 -1.02 1.57
N THR A 32 14.72 -1.73 1.71
CA THR A 32 15.76 -1.78 0.67
C THR A 32 15.24 -2.44 -0.61
N ALA A 33 14.48 -3.53 -0.50
CA ALA A 33 13.86 -4.21 -1.63
C ALA A 33 12.81 -3.32 -2.31
N TRP A 34 11.97 -2.64 -1.53
CA TRP A 34 10.98 -1.68 -2.04
C TRP A 34 11.63 -0.51 -2.78
N GLN A 35 12.69 0.06 -2.21
CA GLN A 35 13.45 1.14 -2.82
C GLN A 35 14.10 0.71 -4.14
N LEU A 36 14.75 -0.46 -4.17
CA LEU A 36 15.31 -1.02 -5.40
C LEU A 36 14.24 -1.18 -6.47
N ALA A 37 13.08 -1.74 -6.13
CA ALA A 37 11.98 -1.92 -7.07
C ALA A 37 11.49 -0.59 -7.67
N GLY A 38 11.44 0.48 -6.88
CA GLY A 38 11.09 1.82 -7.36
C GLY A 38 12.06 2.35 -8.41
N PHE A 39 13.37 2.22 -8.16
CA PHE A 39 14.38 2.59 -9.15
C PHE A 39 14.29 1.71 -10.41
N LEU A 40 14.19 0.39 -10.26
CA LEU A 40 14.06 -0.53 -11.40
C LEU A 40 12.81 -0.26 -12.25
N GLU A 41 11.70 0.14 -11.64
CA GLU A 41 10.49 0.54 -12.39
C GLU A 41 10.74 1.82 -13.16
N ARG A 42 11.39 2.82 -12.55
CA ARG A 42 11.72 4.07 -13.23
C ARG A 42 12.61 3.88 -14.46
N GLN A 43 13.52 2.90 -14.41
CA GLN A 43 14.39 2.56 -15.54
C GLN A 43 13.64 1.96 -16.74
N LYS A 44 12.39 1.51 -16.59
CA LYS A 44 11.57 0.99 -17.70
C LYS A 44 10.94 2.10 -18.55
N HIS A 45 10.92 3.33 -18.05
CA HIS A 45 10.35 4.47 -18.75
C HIS A 45 11.43 5.20 -19.54
N THR A 46 11.23 5.36 -20.85
CA THR A 46 12.16 6.14 -21.68
C THR A 46 12.04 7.62 -21.35
N ALA A 47 13.09 8.21 -20.73
CA ALA A 47 13.15 9.65 -20.50
C ALA A 47 13.46 10.39 -21.82
N GLN A 48 12.57 11.30 -22.22
CA GLN A 48 12.79 12.14 -23.42
C GLN A 48 13.66 13.36 -23.11
N ASP A 49 13.47 13.95 -21.94
CA ASP A 49 14.24 15.10 -21.44
C ASP A 49 15.69 14.68 -21.07
N PRO A 50 16.73 15.36 -21.58
CA PRO A 50 18.12 15.12 -21.19
C PRO A 50 18.38 15.14 -19.67
N ALA A 51 17.72 16.03 -18.92
CA ALA A 51 17.89 16.10 -17.47
C ALA A 51 17.33 14.87 -16.75
N HIS A 52 16.25 14.28 -17.28
CA HIS A 52 15.69 13.02 -16.77
C HIS A 52 16.54 11.81 -17.15
N ARG A 53 17.17 11.81 -18.34
CA ARG A 53 18.14 10.77 -18.73
C ARG A 53 19.36 10.78 -17.83
N GLN A 54 19.94 11.95 -17.57
CA GLN A 54 21.08 12.06 -16.65
C GLN A 54 20.76 11.55 -15.24
N LYS A 55 19.52 11.78 -14.75
CA LYS A 55 19.06 11.19 -13.49
C LYS A 55 19.00 9.67 -13.58
N GLN A 56 18.40 9.11 -14.63
CA GLN A 56 18.34 7.66 -14.83
C GLN A 56 19.74 7.02 -14.90
N ASP A 57 20.69 7.66 -15.56
CA ASP A 57 22.07 7.19 -15.65
C ASP A 57 22.75 7.22 -14.27
N ALA A 58 22.56 8.29 -13.49
CA ALA A 58 23.10 8.42 -12.14
C ALA A 58 22.53 7.38 -11.17
N GLU A 59 21.29 6.91 -11.39
CA GLU A 59 20.65 5.88 -10.56
C GLU A 59 21.24 4.49 -10.74
N ALA A 60 22.00 4.23 -11.82
CA ALA A 60 22.64 2.94 -12.04
C ALA A 60 23.55 2.54 -10.87
N THR A 61 24.28 3.52 -10.33
CA THR A 61 25.12 3.33 -9.13
C THR A 61 24.26 2.96 -7.93
N THR A 62 23.19 3.71 -7.67
CA THR A 62 22.26 3.43 -6.55
C THR A 62 21.62 2.04 -6.67
N ILE A 63 21.23 1.63 -7.88
CA ILE A 63 20.68 0.29 -8.13
C ILE A 63 21.71 -0.79 -7.81
N SER A 64 22.96 -0.60 -8.23
CA SER A 64 24.07 -1.53 -7.95
C SER A 64 24.34 -1.66 -6.45
N GLU A 65 24.40 -0.52 -5.74
CA GLU A 65 24.59 -0.48 -4.29
C GLU A 65 23.46 -1.17 -3.54
N LEU A 66 22.20 -0.88 -3.90
CA LEU A 66 21.03 -1.51 -3.27
C LEU A 66 21.00 -3.02 -3.51
N ARG A 67 21.36 -3.48 -4.71
CA ARG A 67 21.46 -4.92 -5.02
C ARG A 67 22.56 -5.59 -4.20
N SER A 68 23.75 -5.01 -4.19
CA SER A 68 24.88 -5.53 -3.40
C SER A 68 24.51 -5.62 -1.92
N LYS A 69 23.86 -4.57 -1.39
CA LYS A 69 23.35 -4.54 -0.02
C LYS A 69 22.32 -5.63 0.25
N LEU A 70 21.34 -5.83 -0.64
CA LEU A 70 20.33 -6.88 -0.50
C LEU A 70 20.95 -8.29 -0.49
N HIS A 71 21.92 -8.55 -1.36
CA HIS A 71 22.56 -9.88 -1.49
C HIS A 71 23.38 -10.28 -0.26
N GLN A 72 23.68 -9.33 0.63
CA GLN A 72 24.37 -9.57 1.90
C GLN A 72 23.40 -9.71 3.08
N MET A 73 22.10 -9.47 2.88
CA MET A 73 21.11 -9.52 3.96
C MET A 73 20.64 -10.95 4.26
N PRO A 74 20.61 -11.39 5.53
CA PRO A 74 20.10 -12.71 5.91
C PRO A 74 18.68 -12.98 5.42
N GLU A 75 17.79 -11.98 5.46
CA GLU A 75 16.40 -12.11 4.98
C GLU A 75 16.31 -12.42 3.47
N PHE A 76 17.25 -11.92 2.67
CA PHE A 76 17.32 -12.22 1.23
C PHE A 76 17.93 -13.60 0.98
N LEU A 77 19.01 -13.92 1.70
CA LEU A 77 19.68 -15.22 1.59
C LEU A 77 18.78 -16.39 2.02
N ALA A 78 17.83 -16.14 2.93
CA ALA A 78 16.84 -17.13 3.36
C ALA A 78 15.75 -17.44 2.30
N LEU A 79 15.64 -16.63 1.24
CA LEU A 79 14.67 -16.88 0.16
C LEU A 79 15.10 -18.04 -0.73
N SER A 80 14.12 -18.64 -1.41
CA SER A 80 14.40 -19.57 -2.51
C SER A 80 15.14 -18.83 -3.64
N GLN A 81 15.97 -19.55 -4.42
CA GLN A 81 16.61 -18.94 -5.60
C GLN A 81 15.59 -18.34 -6.59
N GLY A 82 14.39 -18.92 -6.67
CA GLY A 82 13.30 -18.37 -7.48
C GLY A 82 12.84 -17.01 -6.96
N ASP A 83 12.60 -16.89 -5.66
CA ASP A 83 12.16 -15.64 -5.04
C ASP A 83 13.26 -14.57 -5.05
N GLN A 84 14.53 -14.94 -4.84
CA GLN A 84 15.67 -14.02 -4.98
C GLN A 84 15.69 -13.36 -6.35
N ARG A 85 15.54 -14.15 -7.43
CA ARG A 85 15.45 -13.62 -8.81
C ARG A 85 14.25 -12.70 -9.01
N GLN A 86 13.13 -12.98 -8.35
CA GLN A 86 11.95 -12.12 -8.44
C GLN A 86 12.19 -10.77 -7.74
N VAL A 87 12.81 -10.79 -6.55
CA VAL A 87 13.20 -9.57 -5.84
C VAL A 87 14.21 -8.75 -6.67
N ASP A 88 15.21 -9.38 -7.29
CA ASP A 88 16.19 -8.72 -8.17
C ASP A 88 15.56 -8.05 -9.40
N ARG A 89 14.39 -8.54 -9.83
CA ARG A 89 13.56 -8.00 -10.91
C ARG A 89 12.57 -6.92 -10.43
N GLY A 90 12.66 -6.51 -9.16
CA GLY A 90 11.81 -5.50 -8.56
C GLY A 90 10.47 -6.03 -8.05
N LYS A 91 10.28 -7.36 -7.96
CA LYS A 91 9.10 -7.93 -7.30
C LYS A 91 9.35 -8.05 -5.79
N TRP A 92 9.50 -6.89 -5.14
CA TRP A 92 9.95 -6.72 -3.76
C TRP A 92 9.07 -7.35 -2.67
N THR A 93 7.84 -7.75 -3.00
CA THR A 93 6.92 -8.38 -2.05
C THR A 93 7.01 -9.90 -2.05
N HIS A 94 7.71 -10.52 -3.03
CA HIS A 94 7.77 -11.97 -3.15
C HIS A 94 8.35 -12.65 -1.90
N PRO A 95 7.82 -13.84 -1.52
CA PRO A 95 6.72 -14.58 -2.16
C PRO A 95 5.31 -14.08 -1.82
N LEU A 96 5.16 -13.03 -1.00
CA LEU A 96 3.86 -12.50 -0.61
C LEU A 96 3.19 -11.74 -1.76
N LEU A 97 1.93 -12.08 -2.00
CA LEU A 97 1.02 -11.33 -2.86
C LEU A 97 0.37 -10.18 -2.09
N TRP A 98 -0.26 -9.23 -2.78
CA TRP A 98 -0.99 -8.10 -2.17
C TRP A 98 -1.97 -8.53 -1.07
N LYS A 99 -2.68 -9.65 -1.26
CA LYS A 99 -3.54 -10.24 -0.23
C LYS A 99 -2.77 -10.53 1.06
N GLY A 100 -1.58 -11.12 0.96
CA GLY A 100 -0.71 -11.40 2.10
C GLY A 100 -0.19 -10.13 2.79
N ILE A 101 0.12 -9.08 2.02
CA ILE A 101 0.54 -7.78 2.55
C ILE A 101 -0.60 -7.13 3.34
N ALA A 102 -1.82 -7.13 2.80
CA ALA A 102 -3.01 -6.59 3.47
C ALA A 102 -3.31 -7.35 4.78
N THR A 103 -3.25 -8.68 4.75
CA THR A 103 -3.41 -9.52 5.94
C THR A 103 -2.35 -9.22 7.00
N ALA A 104 -1.09 -9.05 6.58
CA ALA A 104 0.01 -8.68 7.47
C ALA A 104 -0.15 -7.27 8.06
N ALA A 105 -0.82 -6.36 7.34
CA ALA A 105 -1.19 -5.02 7.83
C ALA A 105 -2.41 -5.01 8.78
N GLY A 106 -2.98 -6.19 9.07
CA GLY A 106 -4.10 -6.36 10.00
C GLY A 106 -5.48 -6.30 9.37
N PHE A 107 -5.60 -6.31 8.04
CA PHE A 107 -6.91 -6.34 7.38
C PHE A 107 -7.47 -7.76 7.33
N SER A 108 -8.79 -7.89 7.45
CA SER A 108 -9.49 -9.14 7.15
C SER A 108 -9.36 -9.49 5.67
N GLU A 109 -9.27 -10.79 5.35
CA GLU A 109 -9.24 -11.23 3.96
C GLU A 109 -10.53 -10.91 3.20
N GLY A 110 -11.70 -11.00 3.86
CA GLY A 110 -12.98 -10.68 3.22
C GLY A 110 -13.11 -9.19 2.88
N TYR A 111 -12.63 -8.30 3.74
CA TYR A 111 -12.49 -6.87 3.41
C TYR A 111 -11.55 -6.65 2.23
N TYR A 112 -10.36 -7.28 2.24
CA TYR A 112 -9.43 -7.20 1.11
C TYR A 112 -10.12 -7.62 -0.19
N GLU A 113 -10.74 -8.79 -0.23
CA GLU A 113 -11.35 -9.32 -1.45
C GLU A 113 -12.45 -8.40 -1.98
N ARG A 114 -13.30 -7.84 -1.12
CA ARG A 114 -14.41 -6.97 -1.55
C ARG A 114 -13.93 -5.58 -1.93
N ILE A 115 -13.15 -4.93 -1.08
CA ILE A 115 -12.72 -3.54 -1.28
C ILE A 115 -11.64 -3.47 -2.36
N TYR A 116 -10.62 -4.33 -2.32
CA TYR A 116 -9.58 -4.31 -3.33
C TYR A 116 -10.12 -4.68 -4.71
N SER A 117 -10.98 -5.72 -4.80
CA SER A 117 -11.59 -6.07 -6.09
C SER A 117 -12.46 -4.93 -6.61
N TYR A 118 -13.29 -4.31 -5.76
CA TYR A 118 -14.11 -3.17 -6.18
C TYR A 118 -13.25 -2.00 -6.67
N LEU A 119 -12.26 -1.56 -5.88
CA LEU A 119 -11.37 -0.47 -6.25
C LEU A 119 -10.60 -0.77 -7.54
N CYS A 120 -10.10 -1.98 -7.70
CA CYS A 120 -9.37 -2.42 -8.90
C CYS A 120 -10.29 -2.43 -10.14
N SER A 121 -11.42 -3.14 -10.07
CA SER A 121 -12.35 -3.32 -11.18
C SER A 121 -12.89 -2.01 -11.75
N TYR A 122 -13.19 -1.04 -10.87
CA TYR A 122 -13.76 0.24 -11.28
C TYR A 122 -12.71 1.34 -11.53
N ALA A 123 -11.47 1.19 -11.05
CA ALA A 123 -10.38 2.14 -11.37
C ALA A 123 -9.75 1.89 -12.76
N HIS A 124 -9.83 0.66 -13.27
CA HIS A 124 -9.34 0.34 -14.60
C HIS A 124 -10.33 0.75 -15.70
N SER A 125 -9.82 0.89 -16.93
CA SER A 125 -10.58 1.17 -18.16
C SER A 125 -11.47 0.00 -18.61
N SER A 126 -11.94 -0.82 -17.67
CA SER A 126 -12.90 -1.90 -17.93
C SER A 126 -14.31 -1.33 -18.11
N TYR A 127 -15.19 -2.11 -18.72
CA TYR A 127 -16.59 -1.73 -18.93
C TYR A 127 -17.34 -1.40 -17.62
N LEU A 128 -16.89 -1.92 -16.46
CA LEU A 128 -17.47 -1.58 -15.16
C LEU A 128 -17.36 -0.09 -14.82
N SER A 129 -16.26 0.56 -15.22
CA SER A 129 -16.10 2.00 -15.05
C SER A 129 -17.12 2.79 -15.87
N ILE A 130 -17.40 2.33 -17.11
CA ILE A 130 -18.41 2.92 -18.00
C ILE A 130 -19.82 2.74 -17.42
N LEU A 131 -20.15 1.55 -16.93
CA LEU A 131 -21.44 1.29 -16.27
C LEU A 131 -21.66 2.21 -15.07
N GLN A 132 -20.63 2.40 -14.24
CA GLN A 132 -20.71 3.32 -13.10
C GLN A 132 -20.94 4.77 -13.54
N MET A 133 -20.28 5.21 -14.62
CA MET A 133 -20.48 6.55 -15.18
C MET A 133 -21.90 6.72 -15.75
N ASP A 134 -22.43 5.73 -16.47
CA ASP A 134 -23.81 5.76 -16.99
C ASP A 134 -24.85 5.78 -15.86
N GLN A 135 -24.58 5.09 -14.75
CA GLN A 135 -25.46 5.07 -13.57
C GLN A 135 -25.38 6.36 -12.73
N ALA A 136 -24.29 7.10 -12.79
CA ALA A 136 -24.07 8.31 -12.00
C ALA A 136 -24.71 9.57 -12.63
N ARG A 137 -26.02 9.51 -12.92
CA ARG A 137 -26.75 10.54 -13.70
C ARG A 137 -27.06 11.80 -12.91
N THR A 138 -27.11 11.70 -11.59
CA THR A 138 -27.40 12.84 -10.71
C THR A 138 -26.23 13.14 -9.77
N LEU A 139 -26.22 14.36 -9.21
CA LEU A 139 -25.28 14.73 -8.15
C LEU A 139 -25.44 13.84 -6.90
N ALA A 140 -26.63 13.32 -6.64
CA ALA A 140 -26.88 12.40 -5.52
C ALA A 140 -26.16 11.07 -5.76
N ASP A 141 -26.23 10.52 -6.97
CA ASP A 141 -25.54 9.27 -7.33
C ASP A 141 -24.02 9.44 -7.24
N GLN A 142 -23.50 10.55 -7.78
CA GLN A 142 -22.07 10.87 -7.70
C GLN A 142 -21.58 11.01 -6.26
N ARG A 143 -22.38 11.64 -5.38
CA ARG A 143 -22.09 11.76 -3.95
C ARG A 143 -22.11 10.40 -3.25
N MET A 144 -23.09 9.55 -3.55
CA MET A 144 -23.18 8.20 -2.98
C MET A 144 -21.96 7.36 -3.36
N LEU A 145 -21.61 7.33 -4.65
CA LEU A 145 -20.44 6.61 -5.16
C LEU A 145 -19.14 7.16 -4.57
N GLY A 146 -19.04 8.49 -4.43
CA GLY A 146 -17.92 9.14 -3.77
C GLY A 146 -17.82 8.85 -2.28
N GLY A 147 -18.96 8.76 -1.60
CA GLY A 147 -19.07 8.52 -0.17
C GLY A 147 -18.37 7.24 0.25
N THR A 148 -18.59 6.13 -0.47
CA THR A 148 -17.90 4.87 -0.20
C THR A 148 -16.38 5.01 -0.28
N ILE A 149 -15.85 5.74 -1.26
CA ILE A 149 -14.41 5.95 -1.40
C ILE A 149 -13.86 6.82 -0.28
N LEU A 150 -14.59 7.86 0.10
CA LEU A 150 -14.23 8.71 1.23
C LEU A 150 -14.18 7.90 2.53
N GLN A 151 -15.16 7.02 2.79
CA GLN A 151 -15.14 6.15 3.97
C GLN A 151 -13.93 5.21 3.98
N ILE A 152 -13.58 4.60 2.85
CA ILE A 152 -12.37 3.77 2.73
C ILE A 152 -11.11 4.59 3.01
N CYS A 153 -11.00 5.79 2.45
CA CYS A 153 -9.88 6.70 2.72
C CYS A 153 -9.83 7.10 4.19
N THR A 154 -10.95 7.48 4.80
CA THR A 154 -11.02 7.87 6.21
C THR A 154 -10.60 6.73 7.12
N TYR A 155 -11.11 5.52 6.88
CA TYR A 155 -10.68 4.32 7.61
C TYR A 155 -9.17 4.07 7.47
N THR A 156 -8.65 4.15 6.24
CA THR A 156 -7.23 3.92 5.95
C THR A 156 -6.34 4.96 6.65
N MET A 157 -6.73 6.24 6.61
CA MET A 157 -6.00 7.32 7.29
C MET A 157 -6.06 7.17 8.81
N ALA A 158 -7.20 6.79 9.37
CA ALA A 158 -7.33 6.55 10.81
C ALA A 158 -6.38 5.44 11.27
N ARG A 159 -6.35 4.31 10.55
CA ARG A 159 -5.38 3.23 10.77
C ARG A 159 -3.94 3.72 10.63
N PHE A 160 -3.63 4.51 9.60
CA PHE A 160 -2.30 5.08 9.42
C PHE A 160 -1.87 5.95 10.61
N VAL A 161 -2.75 6.83 11.11
CA VAL A 161 -2.45 7.68 12.28
C VAL A 161 -2.07 6.84 13.49
N THR A 162 -2.84 5.81 13.81
CA THR A 162 -2.54 4.91 14.93
C THR A 162 -1.18 4.23 14.75
N GLU A 163 -0.94 3.63 13.59
CA GLU A 163 0.30 2.88 13.33
C GLU A 163 1.52 3.80 13.26
N TYR A 164 1.36 5.02 12.75
CA TYR A 164 2.41 6.03 12.72
C TYR A 164 2.82 6.47 14.12
N LEU A 165 1.85 6.71 15.00
CA LEU A 165 2.12 7.07 16.41
C LEU A 165 2.81 5.95 17.19
N ALA A 166 2.49 4.68 16.87
CA ALA A 166 3.17 3.54 17.46
C ALA A 166 4.66 3.45 17.03
N LEU A 167 5.00 3.97 15.85
CA LEU A 167 6.37 3.99 15.32
C LEU A 167 7.15 5.25 15.72
N PHE A 168 6.46 6.38 15.86
CA PHE A 168 7.03 7.69 16.16
C PHE A 168 6.26 8.35 17.31
N PRO A 169 6.53 7.97 18.57
CA PRO A 169 5.80 8.47 19.74
C PRO A 169 5.86 10.00 19.89
N GLU A 170 6.87 10.66 19.34
CA GLU A 170 7.02 12.12 19.34
C GLU A 170 5.87 12.82 18.60
N ALA A 171 5.24 12.14 17.64
CA ALA A 171 4.09 12.66 16.91
C ALA A 171 2.80 12.73 17.77
N GLU A 172 2.82 12.18 18.99
CA GLU A 172 1.69 12.26 19.94
C GLU A 172 1.35 13.70 20.32
N ALA A 173 2.34 14.59 20.34
CA ALA A 173 2.12 16.02 20.56
C ALA A 173 1.18 16.62 19.50
N ALA A 174 1.35 16.24 18.23
CA ALA A 174 0.50 16.70 17.13
C ALA A 174 -0.93 16.16 17.25
N ARG A 175 -1.10 14.90 17.71
CA ARG A 175 -2.43 14.33 17.98
C ARG A 175 -3.12 15.04 19.14
N SER A 176 -2.38 15.27 20.24
CA SER A 176 -2.90 15.93 21.44
C SER A 176 -3.31 17.37 21.18
N ALA A 177 -2.62 18.08 20.28
CA ALA A 177 -3.01 19.42 19.83
C ALA A 177 -4.32 19.44 19.03
N ASN A 178 -4.83 18.29 18.56
CA ASN A 178 -6.01 18.18 17.71
C ASN A 178 -7.02 17.15 18.26
N PRO A 179 -7.63 17.39 19.43
CA PRO A 179 -8.46 16.40 20.13
C PRO A 179 -9.72 15.98 19.36
N ALA A 180 -10.28 16.87 18.52
CA ALA A 180 -11.42 16.54 17.66
C ALA A 180 -11.03 15.53 16.57
N LEU A 181 -9.91 15.74 15.87
CA LEU A 181 -9.40 14.81 14.86
C LEU A 181 -8.93 13.50 15.49
N ALA A 182 -8.32 13.55 16.68
CA ALA A 182 -7.96 12.35 17.43
C ALA A 182 -9.18 11.49 17.77
N ARG A 183 -10.30 12.13 18.16
CA ARG A 183 -11.56 11.43 18.43
C ARG A 183 -12.13 10.82 17.15
N LEU A 184 -12.12 11.56 16.04
CA LEU A 184 -12.56 11.05 14.74
C LEU A 184 -11.74 9.83 14.31
N ALA A 185 -10.41 9.90 14.39
CA ALA A 185 -9.53 8.77 14.04
C ALA A 185 -9.88 7.52 14.87
N ARG A 186 -10.09 7.67 16.19
CA ARG A 186 -10.53 6.55 17.05
C ARG A 186 -11.88 5.96 16.66
N THR A 187 -12.85 6.79 16.26
CA THR A 187 -14.16 6.30 15.79
C THR A 187 -14.03 5.40 14.55
N TRP A 188 -13.02 5.66 13.72
CA TRP A 188 -12.74 4.91 12.50
C TRP A 188 -11.71 3.80 12.72
N GLU A 189 -11.30 3.51 13.95
CA GLU A 189 -10.33 2.46 14.25
C GLU A 189 -11.00 1.09 14.37
N PHE A 190 -11.49 0.59 13.24
CA PHE A 190 -12.07 -0.75 13.17
C PHE A 190 -10.98 -1.80 13.31
N ASP A 191 -11.13 -2.71 14.27
CA ASP A 191 -10.24 -3.85 14.41
C ASP A 191 -10.57 -4.96 13.42
N ARG A 192 -9.69 -5.95 13.37
CA ARG A 192 -9.84 -7.08 12.45
C ARG A 192 -11.09 -7.91 12.74
N SER A 193 -11.47 -8.09 13.99
CA SER A 193 -12.68 -8.84 14.36
C SER A 193 -13.95 -8.18 13.82
N LEU A 194 -14.06 -6.86 13.94
CA LEU A 194 -15.19 -6.11 13.40
C LEU A 194 -15.24 -6.24 11.87
N LEU A 195 -14.08 -6.17 11.20
CA LEU A 195 -14.02 -6.36 9.76
C LEU A 195 -14.35 -7.78 9.32
N ASP A 196 -13.86 -8.81 10.02
CA ASP A 196 -14.19 -10.20 9.72
C ASP A 196 -15.70 -10.46 9.91
N ALA A 197 -16.33 -9.85 10.91
CA ALA A 197 -17.78 -9.93 11.12
C ALA A 197 -18.60 -9.19 10.04
N ALA A 198 -18.16 -7.99 9.63
CA ALA A 198 -18.85 -7.20 8.62
C ALA A 198 -18.61 -7.69 7.17
N PHE A 199 -17.45 -8.31 6.94
CA PHE A 199 -17.01 -8.81 5.64
C PHE A 199 -16.60 -10.28 5.75
N PRO A 200 -17.55 -11.19 6.05
CA PRO A 200 -17.23 -12.61 6.15
C PRO A 200 -16.68 -13.12 4.82
N ARG A 201 -15.73 -14.07 4.93
CA ARG A 201 -15.23 -14.79 3.76
C ARG A 201 -16.41 -15.46 3.07
N LYS A 202 -16.44 -15.40 1.75
CA LYS A 202 -17.34 -16.26 0.99
C LYS A 202 -16.74 -17.66 1.04
N ASP A 203 -17.46 -18.61 1.64
CA ASP A 203 -17.16 -20.03 1.45
C ASP A 203 -17.21 -20.30 -0.07
N ARG A 204 -16.10 -20.83 -0.60
CA ARG A 204 -15.97 -21.17 -2.02
C ARG A 204 -16.41 -22.61 -2.23
#